data_AF-A0A7Y4QUG5-F1
#
_entry.id   AF-A0A7Y4QUG5-F1
#
_cell.length_a   1.000
_cell.length_b   1.000
_cell.length_c   1.000
_cell.angle_alpha   90.00
_cell.angle_beta   90.00
_cell.angle_gamma   90.00
#
_symmetry.space_group_name_H-M   'P 1'
#
loop_
_entity.id
_entity.type
_entity.pdbx_description
1 polymer ?
#
loop_
_entity_poly.entity_id
_entity_poly.type
_entity_poly.pdbx_seq_one_letter_code
_entity_poly.pdbx_strand_id
1 'polypeptide(L)'
;MKTFYLSVLVFVLSLQSINAQWQQVYGSPYIYSIHSQGSNIFSGTGYGLFVSSNNGSNWTQTSLSNNVFSMAVSGSYLIAGISNGILRSSNNGINWQTTNISGQTIRSFAVSGNNVFAGYTNGVYISTNNGGNWSSSSINFEVYALAVSGNNIFAGTYSMGAFVSGNNGANWSQTSLNNRSIRSLTASGNYIYAGTFAYGVYVSTNNGVNWTQYLPGKNIFSLSSSGSSVYAGCDSGIYVSNDNGVSWIQKNEGLGNSPSIGSTHIYNNYLFAGKESLSGIGIFRRPISELSSLSQISTEVPKLFTLEQNYPNPFNPVTNIEFSVPKSAFVRLAVFDVSGREIEILVSDKLSPGTYNADWDASKYSSGIYFYTITSKSFSETKRMILIK
;
A
#
# COMPACT_ATOMS: atom_id res chain seq x y z
N MET A 1 70.95 19.51 10.22
CA MET A 1 69.57 20.00 9.99
C MET A 1 68.94 19.18 8.88
N LYS A 2 67.98 18.31 9.20
CA LYS A 2 67.16 17.60 8.21
C LYS A 2 65.74 18.12 8.34
N THR A 3 65.28 18.82 7.30
CA THR A 3 63.94 19.42 7.22
C THR A 3 62.93 18.33 6.87
N PHE A 4 61.95 18.09 7.75
CA PHE A 4 60.84 17.19 7.48
C PHE A 4 59.72 17.98 6.81
N TYR A 5 59.31 17.56 5.61
CA TYR A 5 58.11 18.07 4.93
C TYR A 5 56.91 17.26 5.41
N LEU A 6 55.99 17.92 6.12
CA LEU A 6 54.70 17.37 6.49
C LEU A 6 53.74 17.58 5.30
N SER A 7 53.46 16.51 4.55
CA SER A 7 52.41 16.51 3.54
C SER A 7 51.06 16.31 4.22
N VAL A 8 50.24 17.37 4.26
CA VAL A 8 48.86 17.29 4.75
C VAL A 8 48.00 16.76 3.61
N LEU A 9 47.58 15.51 3.72
CA LEU A 9 46.62 14.89 2.80
C LEU A 9 45.21 15.40 3.19
N VAL A 10 44.65 16.32 2.40
CA VAL A 10 43.27 16.77 2.58
C VAL A 10 42.34 15.77 1.91
N PHE A 11 41.69 14.92 2.72
CA PHE A 11 40.56 14.11 2.25
C PHE A 11 39.34 15.02 2.09
N VAL A 12 38.98 15.32 0.85
CA VAL A 12 37.68 15.89 0.52
C VAL A 12 36.66 14.75 0.60
N LEU A 13 36.02 14.59 1.75
CA LEU A 13 34.82 13.76 1.89
C LEU A 13 33.69 14.45 1.11
N SER A 14 33.45 14.00 -0.12
CA SER A 14 32.20 14.32 -0.80
C SER A 14 31.08 13.60 -0.06
N LEU A 15 30.24 14.34 0.66
CA LEU A 15 28.96 13.85 1.13
C LEU A 15 28.10 13.54 -0.09
N GLN A 16 28.19 12.33 -0.63
CA GLN A 16 27.11 11.81 -1.46
C GLN A 16 25.93 11.62 -0.51
N SER A 17 24.89 12.43 -0.66
CA SER A 17 23.59 12.13 -0.08
C SER A 17 23.15 10.80 -0.68
N ILE A 18 23.22 9.72 0.11
CA ILE A 18 22.59 8.45 -0.25
C ILE A 18 21.09 8.73 -0.21
N ASN A 19 20.51 9.07 -1.35
CA ASN A 19 19.08 9.23 -1.44
C ASN A 19 18.44 7.86 -1.17
N ALA A 20 17.47 7.85 -0.27
CA ALA A 20 16.61 6.70 -0.02
C ALA A 20 16.08 6.13 -1.35
N GLN A 21 16.31 4.84 -1.59
CA GLN A 21 16.00 4.18 -2.85
C GLN A 21 15.53 2.75 -2.62
N TRP A 22 14.82 2.21 -3.61
CA TRP A 22 14.37 0.83 -3.62
C TRP A 22 15.54 -0.14 -3.66
N GLN A 23 15.51 -1.13 -2.77
CA GLN A 23 16.51 -2.19 -2.72
C GLN A 23 15.95 -3.45 -3.38
N GLN A 24 16.62 -3.97 -4.41
CA GLN A 24 16.31 -5.30 -4.93
C GLN A 24 16.68 -6.36 -3.89
N VAL A 25 15.75 -7.26 -3.59
CA VAL A 25 15.94 -8.34 -2.61
C VAL A 25 15.73 -9.73 -3.19
N TYR A 26 15.19 -9.83 -4.41
CA TYR A 26 15.07 -11.08 -5.13
C TYR A 26 15.00 -10.86 -6.65
N GLY A 27 15.49 -11.81 -7.44
CA GLY A 27 15.65 -11.68 -8.91
C GLY A 27 14.84 -12.65 -9.76
N SER A 28 13.74 -13.23 -9.24
CA SER A 28 12.95 -14.22 -10.01
C SER A 28 12.09 -13.62 -11.10
N PRO A 29 11.98 -14.37 -12.21
CA PRO A 29 10.84 -14.54 -13.08
C PRO A 29 9.44 -14.17 -12.57
N TYR A 30 8.75 -13.14 -13.07
CA TYR A 30 7.27 -13.03 -12.99
C TYR A 30 6.65 -13.15 -11.59
N ILE A 31 6.62 -12.04 -10.85
CA ILE A 31 6.04 -11.96 -9.50
C ILE A 31 4.55 -11.62 -9.58
N TYR A 32 3.68 -12.62 -9.48
CA TYR A 32 2.24 -12.42 -9.58
C TYR A 32 1.60 -11.90 -8.29
N SER A 33 2.09 -12.36 -7.13
CA SER A 33 1.53 -11.95 -5.84
C SER A 33 2.57 -11.98 -4.74
N ILE A 34 2.44 -11.09 -3.77
CA ILE A 34 3.24 -11.06 -2.54
C ILE A 34 2.25 -11.04 -1.37
N HIS A 35 2.48 -11.86 -0.36
CA HIS A 35 1.64 -11.91 0.84
C HIS A 35 2.50 -12.29 2.05
N SER A 36 2.02 -12.07 3.26
CA SER A 36 2.73 -12.44 4.50
C SER A 36 1.85 -13.25 5.44
N GLN A 37 2.46 -14.14 6.22
CA GLN A 37 1.84 -14.86 7.34
C GLN A 37 2.83 -15.01 8.48
N GLY A 38 2.50 -14.49 9.66
CA GLY A 38 3.40 -14.51 10.81
C GLY A 38 4.71 -13.79 10.49
N SER A 39 5.84 -14.47 10.74
CA SER A 39 7.19 -13.97 10.44
C SER A 39 7.63 -14.15 8.98
N ASN A 40 6.80 -14.75 8.14
CA ASN A 40 7.15 -15.11 6.77
C ASN A 40 6.49 -14.18 5.76
N ILE A 41 7.25 -13.84 4.72
CA ILE A 41 6.73 -13.24 3.48
C ILE A 41 6.86 -14.27 2.35
N PHE A 42 5.84 -14.32 1.51
CA PHE A 42 5.69 -15.26 0.42
C PHE A 42 5.57 -14.50 -0.90
N SER A 43 6.10 -15.10 -1.96
CA SER A 43 5.99 -14.61 -3.31
C SER A 43 5.49 -15.72 -4.22
N GLY A 44 4.30 -15.50 -4.78
CA GLY A 44 3.72 -16.36 -5.79
C GLY A 44 4.23 -15.96 -7.16
N THR A 45 4.80 -16.92 -7.88
CA THR A 45 5.48 -16.66 -9.16
C THR A 45 4.98 -17.60 -10.26
N GLY A 46 5.44 -17.36 -11.49
CA GLY A 46 5.30 -18.31 -12.59
C GLY A 46 6.10 -19.61 -12.44
N TYR A 47 6.90 -19.75 -11.38
CA TYR A 47 7.77 -20.89 -11.12
C TYR A 47 7.50 -21.54 -9.75
N GLY A 48 6.37 -21.23 -9.12
CA GLY A 48 6.05 -21.74 -7.78
C GLY A 48 5.99 -20.66 -6.71
N LEU A 49 5.99 -21.13 -5.47
CA LEU A 49 5.95 -20.30 -4.27
C LEU A 49 7.34 -20.19 -3.64
N PHE A 50 7.76 -18.96 -3.39
CA PHE A 50 8.96 -18.64 -2.63
C PHE A 50 8.60 -18.06 -1.27
N VAL A 51 9.44 -18.31 -0.27
CA VAL A 51 9.27 -17.83 1.10
C VAL A 51 10.58 -17.21 1.61
N SER A 52 10.42 -16.16 2.40
CA SER A 52 11.47 -15.52 3.18
C SER A 52 11.04 -15.34 4.62
N SER A 53 11.89 -15.74 5.55
CA SER A 53 11.70 -15.61 7.00
C SER A 53 12.50 -14.45 7.62
N ASN A 54 13.20 -13.67 6.79
CA ASN A 54 14.10 -12.59 7.23
C ASN A 54 13.80 -11.27 6.49
N ASN A 55 12.52 -10.90 6.45
CA ASN A 55 12.00 -9.68 5.82
C ASN A 55 12.34 -9.56 4.33
N GLY A 56 12.40 -10.68 3.61
CA GLY A 56 12.70 -10.69 2.18
C GLY A 56 14.19 -10.62 1.87
N SER A 57 15.08 -10.67 2.86
CA SER A 57 16.53 -10.56 2.60
C SER A 57 17.08 -11.81 1.90
N ASN A 58 16.50 -12.99 2.15
CA ASN A 58 16.81 -14.25 1.47
C ASN A 58 15.55 -14.98 0.98
N TRP A 59 15.63 -15.40 -0.28
CA TRP A 59 14.76 -16.24 -1.10
C TRP A 59 14.91 -17.76 -0.94
N THR A 60 13.89 -18.53 -0.54
CA THR A 60 13.89 -19.99 -0.71
C THR A 60 12.61 -20.48 -1.41
N GLN A 61 12.76 -21.39 -2.38
CA GLN A 61 11.60 -22.01 -3.05
C GLN A 61 10.99 -23.07 -2.13
N THR A 62 9.66 -23.13 -2.08
CA THR A 62 8.92 -24.20 -1.39
C THR A 62 8.71 -25.41 -2.30
N SER A 63 8.04 -26.44 -1.81
CA SER A 63 7.64 -27.61 -2.60
C SER A 63 6.55 -27.31 -3.65
N LEU A 64 5.84 -26.18 -3.52
CA LEU A 64 4.78 -25.80 -4.47
C LEU A 64 5.38 -25.19 -5.73
N SER A 65 5.36 -25.93 -6.83
CA SER A 65 5.93 -25.55 -8.13
C SER A 65 4.92 -25.00 -9.14
N ASN A 66 3.62 -25.10 -8.86
CA ASN A 66 2.57 -24.51 -9.72
C ASN A 66 2.67 -22.98 -9.78
N ASN A 67 2.23 -22.37 -10.88
CA ASN A 67 2.04 -20.92 -10.94
C ASN A 67 1.09 -20.49 -9.83
N VAL A 68 1.55 -19.57 -8.97
CA VAL A 68 0.75 -19.04 -7.85
C VAL A 68 0.37 -17.60 -8.18
N PHE A 69 -0.89 -17.39 -8.56
CA PHE A 69 -1.39 -16.10 -9.04
C PHE A 69 -1.87 -15.20 -7.90
N SER A 70 -2.39 -15.80 -6.83
CA SER A 70 -2.93 -15.05 -5.70
C SER A 70 -2.80 -15.86 -4.42
N MET A 71 -2.77 -15.16 -3.28
CA MET A 71 -2.65 -15.76 -1.96
C MET A 71 -3.55 -15.04 -0.97
N ALA A 72 -3.96 -15.75 0.08
CA ALA A 72 -4.64 -15.20 1.24
C ALA A 72 -4.27 -15.96 2.51
N VAL A 73 -4.46 -15.30 3.65
CA VAL A 73 -4.34 -15.92 4.97
C VAL A 73 -5.68 -15.82 5.69
N SER A 74 -6.22 -16.97 6.12
CA SER A 74 -7.46 -17.05 6.88
C SER A 74 -7.23 -17.93 8.11
N GLY A 75 -7.30 -17.34 9.30
CA GLY A 75 -6.89 -18.00 10.54
C GLY A 75 -5.41 -18.42 10.48
N SER A 76 -5.13 -19.69 10.73
CA SER A 76 -3.78 -20.27 10.63
C SER A 76 -3.42 -20.79 9.23
N TYR A 77 -4.30 -20.62 8.24
CA TYR A 77 -4.15 -21.25 6.93
C TYR A 77 -3.66 -20.28 5.87
N LEU A 78 -2.65 -20.70 5.12
CA LEU A 78 -2.24 -20.09 3.87
C LEU A 78 -3.06 -20.71 2.74
N ILE A 79 -3.64 -19.87 1.89
CA ILE A 79 -4.45 -20.30 0.75
C ILE A 79 -3.76 -19.77 -0.51
N ALA A 80 -3.57 -20.66 -1.50
CA ALA A 80 -2.94 -20.33 -2.76
C ALA A 80 -3.90 -20.58 -3.92
N GLY A 81 -4.07 -19.56 -4.74
CA GLY A 81 -4.75 -19.61 -6.02
C GLY A 81 -3.74 -19.97 -7.11
N ILE A 82 -3.90 -21.14 -7.70
CA ILE A 82 -3.00 -21.65 -8.74
C ILE A 82 -3.68 -21.65 -10.11
N SER A 83 -2.94 -22.02 -11.16
CA SER A 83 -3.49 -22.14 -12.52
C SER A 83 -4.70 -23.08 -12.63
N ASN A 84 -4.78 -24.08 -11.75
CA ASN A 84 -5.75 -25.16 -11.82
C ASN A 84 -6.59 -25.33 -10.53
N GLY A 85 -6.84 -24.26 -9.78
CA GLY A 85 -7.73 -24.27 -8.62
C GLY A 85 -7.15 -23.63 -7.37
N ILE A 86 -7.61 -24.11 -6.20
CA ILE A 86 -7.23 -23.59 -4.89
C ILE A 86 -6.56 -24.69 -4.06
N LEU A 87 -5.40 -24.36 -3.49
CA LEU A 87 -4.72 -25.16 -2.49
C LEU A 87 -4.75 -24.46 -1.13
N ARG A 88 -4.73 -25.24 -0.05
CA ARG A 88 -4.69 -24.75 1.33
C ARG A 88 -3.58 -25.44 2.12
N SER A 89 -2.87 -24.68 2.93
CA SER A 89 -1.79 -25.16 3.80
C SER A 89 -2.06 -24.75 5.25
N SER A 90 -1.81 -25.67 6.18
CA SER A 90 -1.90 -25.44 7.63
C SER A 90 -0.53 -25.24 8.29
N ASN A 91 0.55 -25.26 7.51
CA ASN A 91 1.92 -25.25 8.00
C ASN A 91 2.81 -24.31 7.16
N ASN A 92 2.30 -23.11 6.88
CA ASN A 92 3.02 -22.03 6.20
C ASN A 92 3.60 -22.45 4.83
N GLY A 93 2.85 -23.23 4.05
CA GLY A 93 3.21 -23.60 2.68
C GLY A 93 4.18 -24.76 2.55
N ILE A 94 4.51 -25.48 3.63
CA ILE A 94 5.34 -26.69 3.56
C ILE A 94 4.59 -27.83 2.88
N ASN A 95 3.34 -28.08 3.28
CA ASN A 95 2.44 -29.07 2.69
C ASN A 95 1.13 -28.41 2.26
N TRP A 96 0.53 -28.95 1.20
CA TRP A 96 -0.69 -28.41 0.59
C TRP A 96 -1.77 -29.48 0.46
N GLN A 97 -2.99 -29.09 0.76
CA GLN A 97 -4.21 -29.87 0.55
C GLN A 97 -4.97 -29.29 -0.64
N THR A 98 -5.44 -30.16 -1.53
CA THR A 98 -6.38 -29.76 -2.59
C THR A 98 -7.74 -29.46 -2.00
N THR A 99 -8.47 -28.57 -2.66
CA THR A 99 -9.86 -28.26 -2.33
C THR A 99 -10.81 -28.86 -3.37
N ASN A 100 -12.11 -28.63 -3.21
CA ASN A 100 -13.11 -29.02 -4.19
C ASN A 100 -13.14 -28.12 -5.46
N ILE A 101 -12.25 -27.14 -5.58
CA ILE A 101 -12.11 -26.28 -6.75
C ILE A 101 -10.92 -26.72 -7.59
N SER A 102 -11.18 -27.05 -8.86
CA SER A 102 -10.18 -27.38 -9.88
C SER A 102 -10.54 -26.75 -11.23
N GLY A 103 -9.59 -26.68 -12.17
CA GLY A 103 -9.84 -26.23 -13.54
C GLY A 103 -9.95 -24.72 -13.75
N GLN A 104 -9.79 -23.92 -12.69
CA GLN A 104 -9.99 -22.47 -12.72
C GLN A 104 -8.76 -21.72 -12.22
N THR A 105 -8.36 -20.66 -12.92
CA THR A 105 -7.34 -19.73 -12.43
C THR A 105 -7.95 -18.75 -11.44
N ILE A 106 -7.35 -18.67 -10.26
CA ILE A 106 -7.84 -17.81 -9.18
C ILE A 106 -6.99 -16.55 -9.12
N ARG A 107 -7.64 -15.40 -9.38
CA ARG A 107 -6.94 -14.12 -9.61
C ARG A 107 -6.83 -13.26 -8.36
N SER A 108 -7.75 -13.41 -7.43
CA SER A 108 -7.77 -12.61 -6.21
C SER A 108 -8.49 -13.33 -5.10
N PHE A 109 -8.10 -13.02 -3.87
CA PHE A 109 -8.81 -13.43 -2.67
C PHE A 109 -9.15 -12.21 -1.81
N ALA A 110 -10.20 -12.33 -1.02
CA ALA A 110 -10.44 -11.47 0.13
C ALA A 110 -10.92 -12.31 1.32
N VAL A 111 -10.61 -11.86 2.54
CA VAL A 111 -10.87 -12.59 3.78
C VAL A 111 -11.68 -11.70 4.73
N SER A 112 -12.76 -12.25 5.28
CA SER A 112 -13.57 -11.60 6.32
C SER A 112 -13.88 -12.62 7.43
N GLY A 113 -13.16 -12.53 8.55
CA GLY A 113 -13.21 -13.55 9.59
C GLY A 113 -12.80 -14.93 9.06
N ASN A 114 -13.70 -15.91 9.16
CA ASN A 114 -13.49 -17.26 8.62
C ASN A 114 -13.95 -17.42 7.16
N ASN A 115 -14.59 -16.39 6.60
CA ASN A 115 -15.06 -16.41 5.22
C ASN A 115 -13.93 -16.00 4.28
N VAL A 116 -13.77 -16.75 3.20
CA VAL A 116 -12.81 -16.47 2.14
C VAL A 116 -13.55 -16.40 0.82
N PHE A 117 -13.25 -15.36 0.05
CA PHE A 117 -13.83 -15.11 -1.26
C PHE A 117 -12.72 -15.26 -2.30
N ALA A 118 -12.98 -15.95 -3.40
CA ALA A 118 -12.01 -16.17 -4.46
C ALA A 118 -12.57 -15.75 -5.82
N GLY A 119 -11.96 -14.74 -6.43
CA GLY A 119 -12.33 -14.23 -7.76
C GLY A 119 -11.68 -15.06 -8.85
N TYR A 120 -12.46 -15.41 -9.87
CA TYR A 120 -11.99 -16.19 -11.01
C TYR A 120 -12.65 -15.74 -12.31
N THR A 121 -12.31 -16.40 -13.42
CA THR A 121 -12.73 -15.99 -14.78
C THR A 121 -14.24 -15.95 -14.98
N ASN A 122 -15.03 -16.72 -14.22
CA ASN A 122 -16.48 -16.76 -14.36
C ASN A 122 -17.23 -16.49 -13.05
N GLY A 123 -16.60 -15.88 -12.05
CA GLY A 123 -17.33 -15.43 -10.86
C GLY A 123 -16.55 -15.34 -9.57
N VAL A 124 -17.25 -15.63 -8.47
CA VAL A 124 -16.69 -15.70 -7.11
C VAL A 124 -17.01 -17.04 -6.48
N TYR A 125 -16.01 -17.69 -5.88
CA TYR A 125 -16.22 -18.78 -4.93
C TYR A 125 -16.22 -18.25 -3.50
N ILE A 126 -17.00 -18.88 -2.62
CA ILE A 126 -17.13 -18.56 -1.21
C ILE A 126 -16.79 -19.79 -0.38
N SER A 127 -15.90 -19.61 0.58
CA SER A 127 -15.63 -20.57 1.65
C SER A 127 -16.03 -19.95 2.98
N THR A 128 -16.66 -20.75 3.84
CA THR A 128 -17.05 -20.35 5.21
C THR A 128 -16.21 -21.05 6.29
N ASN A 129 -15.19 -21.81 5.88
CA ASN A 129 -14.37 -22.65 6.75
C ASN A 129 -12.86 -22.45 6.52
N ASN A 130 -12.44 -21.20 6.36
CA ASN A 130 -11.04 -20.81 6.14
C ASN A 130 -10.43 -21.43 4.87
N GLY A 131 -11.20 -21.51 3.77
CA GLY A 131 -10.72 -21.98 2.47
C GLY A 131 -10.66 -23.49 2.28
N GLY A 132 -11.40 -24.27 3.08
CA GLY A 132 -11.39 -25.74 3.00
C GLY A 132 -12.33 -26.26 1.93
N ASN A 133 -13.59 -25.84 2.02
CA ASN A 133 -14.62 -26.13 1.03
C ASN A 133 -15.17 -24.83 0.47
N TRP A 134 -15.58 -24.88 -0.79
CA TRP A 134 -15.99 -23.73 -1.57
C TRP A 134 -17.32 -23.98 -2.29
N SER A 135 -18.09 -22.91 -2.48
CA SER A 135 -19.34 -22.89 -3.24
C SER A 135 -19.36 -21.67 -4.17
N SER A 136 -20.06 -21.75 -5.30
CA SER A 136 -20.17 -20.62 -6.22
C SER A 136 -21.14 -19.56 -5.69
N SER A 137 -20.80 -18.29 -5.92
CA SER A 137 -21.66 -17.13 -5.71
C SER A 137 -22.58 -16.88 -6.92
N SER A 138 -23.39 -15.83 -6.85
CA SER A 138 -24.31 -15.39 -7.92
C SER A 138 -23.66 -14.59 -9.06
N ILE A 139 -22.43 -14.07 -8.89
CA ILE A 139 -21.68 -13.46 -10.00
C ILE A 139 -21.22 -14.53 -10.97
N ASN A 140 -21.47 -14.29 -12.27
CA ASN A 140 -21.16 -15.20 -13.37
C ASN A 140 -20.25 -14.58 -14.46
N PHE A 141 -19.45 -13.57 -14.10
CA PHE A 141 -18.50 -12.88 -14.98
C PHE A 141 -17.12 -12.74 -14.32
N GLU A 142 -16.11 -12.36 -15.11
CA GLU A 142 -14.71 -12.33 -14.67
C GLU A 142 -14.47 -11.32 -13.53
N VAL A 143 -13.93 -11.83 -12.42
CA VAL A 143 -13.54 -11.05 -11.24
C VAL A 143 -12.03 -11.01 -11.12
N TYR A 144 -11.46 -9.80 -11.20
CA TYR A 144 -10.04 -9.53 -11.08
C TYR A 144 -9.59 -9.22 -9.67
N ALA A 145 -10.42 -8.54 -8.89
CA ALA A 145 -10.04 -8.06 -7.58
C ALA A 145 -11.18 -8.25 -6.58
N LEU A 146 -10.83 -8.59 -5.35
CA LEU A 146 -11.74 -8.62 -4.22
C LEU A 146 -11.13 -7.82 -3.06
N ALA A 147 -11.97 -7.11 -2.31
CA ALA A 147 -11.58 -6.47 -1.07
C ALA A 147 -12.73 -6.49 -0.07
N VAL A 148 -12.41 -6.45 1.23
CA VAL A 148 -13.38 -6.34 2.33
C VAL A 148 -13.24 -4.97 2.95
N SER A 149 -14.37 -4.28 3.15
CA SER A 149 -14.46 -3.03 3.91
C SER A 149 -15.64 -3.11 4.86
N GLY A 150 -15.35 -3.20 6.16
CA GLY A 150 -16.35 -3.50 7.17
C GLY A 150 -17.08 -4.82 6.88
N ASN A 151 -18.40 -4.76 6.77
CA ASN A 151 -19.26 -5.91 6.45
C ASN A 151 -19.46 -6.13 4.95
N ASN A 152 -18.93 -5.25 4.10
CA ASN A 152 -19.12 -5.30 2.66
C ASN A 152 -17.94 -6.00 1.98
N ILE A 153 -18.24 -6.79 0.95
CA ILE A 153 -17.23 -7.29 0.01
C ILE A 153 -17.41 -6.55 -1.31
N PHE A 154 -16.30 -6.09 -1.88
CA PHE A 154 -16.24 -5.45 -3.18
C PHE A 154 -15.59 -6.39 -4.18
N ALA A 155 -16.16 -6.45 -5.39
CA ALA A 155 -15.63 -7.19 -6.52
C ALA A 155 -15.32 -6.24 -7.68
N GLY A 156 -14.08 -6.26 -8.14
CA GLY A 156 -13.61 -5.56 -9.32
C GLY A 156 -13.60 -6.51 -10.51
N THR A 157 -14.24 -6.12 -11.60
CA THR A 157 -14.54 -7.01 -12.73
C THR A 157 -13.79 -6.61 -14.00
N TYR A 158 -13.79 -7.50 -14.98
CA TYR A 158 -13.41 -7.15 -16.35
C TYR A 158 -14.54 -6.35 -17.00
N SER A 159 -14.26 -5.10 -17.38
CA SER A 159 -15.14 -4.16 -18.09
C SER A 159 -16.44 -3.72 -17.42
N MET A 160 -17.03 -4.47 -16.48
CA MET A 160 -18.33 -4.12 -15.89
C MET A 160 -18.23 -3.16 -14.71
N GLY A 161 -17.03 -2.90 -14.19
CA GLY A 161 -16.78 -2.01 -13.04
C GLY A 161 -16.76 -2.74 -11.70
N ALA A 162 -17.14 -2.03 -10.65
CA ALA A 162 -17.14 -2.53 -9.28
C ALA A 162 -18.56 -2.95 -8.82
N PHE A 163 -18.62 -4.06 -8.11
CA PHE A 163 -19.82 -4.60 -7.45
C PHE A 163 -19.60 -4.66 -5.94
N VAL A 164 -20.69 -4.61 -5.17
CA VAL A 164 -20.67 -4.71 -3.72
C VAL A 164 -21.67 -5.76 -3.24
N SER A 165 -21.29 -6.49 -2.19
CA SER A 165 -22.15 -7.42 -1.46
C SER A 165 -22.16 -7.05 0.02
N GLY A 166 -23.35 -6.80 0.57
CA GLY A 166 -23.57 -6.59 2.00
C GLY A 166 -24.01 -7.86 2.75
N ASN A 167 -24.01 -9.02 2.09
CA ASN A 167 -24.52 -10.28 2.64
C ASN A 167 -23.55 -11.45 2.40
N ASN A 168 -22.27 -11.21 2.70
CA ASN A 168 -21.21 -12.23 2.59
C ASN A 168 -21.13 -12.90 1.21
N GLY A 169 -21.26 -12.11 0.14
CA GLY A 169 -21.12 -12.59 -1.23
C GLY A 169 -22.29 -13.40 -1.75
N ALA A 170 -23.41 -13.52 -1.02
CA ALA A 170 -24.59 -14.24 -1.52
C ALA A 170 -25.21 -13.53 -2.73
N ASN A 171 -25.36 -12.20 -2.65
CA ASN A 171 -25.86 -11.36 -3.73
C ASN A 171 -24.97 -10.13 -3.90
N TRP A 172 -24.98 -9.59 -5.13
CA TRP A 172 -24.13 -8.47 -5.52
C TRP A 172 -24.95 -7.39 -6.21
N SER A 173 -24.55 -6.15 -6.02
CA SER A 173 -25.14 -4.97 -6.67
C SER A 173 -24.04 -4.16 -7.32
N GLN A 174 -24.26 -3.70 -8.55
CA GLN A 174 -23.31 -2.85 -9.24
C GLN A 174 -23.22 -1.49 -8.55
N THR A 175 -22.01 -0.97 -8.42
CA THR A 175 -21.76 0.37 -7.88
C THR A 175 -21.85 1.43 -8.98
N SER A 176 -21.73 2.70 -8.61
CA SER A 176 -21.63 3.80 -9.59
C SER A 176 -20.34 3.78 -10.42
N LEU A 177 -19.30 3.06 -9.98
CA LEU A 177 -18.10 2.81 -10.76
C LEU A 177 -18.33 1.66 -11.75
N ASN A 178 -19.02 1.93 -12.85
CA ASN A 178 -19.33 0.98 -13.92
C ASN A 178 -18.41 1.16 -15.16
N ASN A 179 -18.56 0.26 -16.13
CA ASN A 179 -17.93 0.34 -17.47
C ASN A 179 -16.40 0.50 -17.46
N ARG A 180 -15.73 -0.17 -16.52
CA ARG A 180 -14.27 -0.11 -16.33
C ARG A 180 -13.74 -1.47 -15.89
N SER A 181 -12.52 -1.79 -16.30
CA SER A 181 -11.80 -2.94 -15.76
C SER A 181 -11.11 -2.54 -14.46
N ILE A 182 -11.52 -3.16 -13.35
CA ILE A 182 -10.98 -2.91 -12.02
C ILE A 182 -9.98 -4.02 -11.70
N ARG A 183 -8.68 -3.72 -11.79
CA ARG A 183 -7.61 -4.71 -11.65
C ARG A 183 -7.15 -4.92 -10.21
N SER A 184 -7.36 -3.94 -9.35
CA SER A 184 -6.98 -4.02 -7.94
C SER A 184 -7.99 -3.29 -7.07
N LEU A 185 -8.24 -3.85 -5.87
CA LEU A 185 -9.08 -3.25 -4.84
C LEU A 185 -8.35 -3.39 -3.50
N THR A 186 -8.35 -2.31 -2.73
CA THR A 186 -7.94 -2.36 -1.31
C THR A 186 -8.84 -1.43 -0.50
N ALA A 187 -8.88 -1.63 0.81
CA ALA A 187 -9.64 -0.78 1.73
C ALA A 187 -8.80 -0.40 2.94
N SER A 188 -9.04 0.80 3.46
CA SER A 188 -8.46 1.27 4.73
C SER A 188 -9.47 2.12 5.47
N GLY A 189 -9.91 1.65 6.65
CA GLY A 189 -11.04 2.25 7.36
C GLY A 189 -12.29 2.32 6.47
N ASN A 190 -12.85 3.52 6.30
CA ASN A 190 -14.03 3.76 5.47
C ASN A 190 -13.72 4.03 3.98
N TYR A 191 -12.44 4.03 3.60
CA TYR A 191 -12.01 4.27 2.23
C TYR A 191 -11.89 2.96 1.47
N ILE A 192 -12.43 2.94 0.24
CA ILE A 192 -12.17 1.89 -0.73
C ILE A 192 -11.45 2.50 -1.92
N TYR A 193 -10.39 1.83 -2.38
CA TYR A 193 -9.55 2.24 -3.49
C TYR A 193 -9.68 1.24 -4.62
N ALA A 194 -10.02 1.72 -5.82
CA ALA A 194 -10.15 0.92 -7.02
C ALA A 194 -9.09 1.32 -8.05
N GLY A 195 -8.18 0.38 -8.32
CA GLY A 195 -7.16 0.49 -9.34
C GLY A 195 -7.74 0.05 -10.68
N THR A 196 -7.74 0.95 -11.65
CA THR A 196 -8.37 0.70 -12.96
C THR A 196 -7.34 0.52 -14.07
N PHE A 197 -7.73 -0.21 -15.10
CA PHE A 197 -7.00 -0.21 -16.36
C PHE A 197 -7.25 1.11 -17.10
N ALA A 198 -6.20 1.80 -17.51
CA ALA A 198 -6.15 3.08 -18.23
C ALA A 198 -6.67 4.34 -17.51
N TYR A 199 -7.50 4.24 -16.48
CA TYR A 199 -8.13 5.42 -15.86
C TYR A 199 -7.53 5.85 -14.52
N GLY A 200 -6.55 5.14 -13.96
CA GLY A 200 -5.97 5.51 -12.66
C GLY A 200 -6.70 4.93 -11.45
N VAL A 201 -6.71 5.67 -10.34
CA VAL A 201 -7.30 5.25 -9.06
C VAL A 201 -8.64 5.94 -8.83
N TYR A 202 -9.64 5.20 -8.36
CA TYR A 202 -10.89 5.77 -7.86
C TYR A 202 -11.00 5.52 -6.36
N VAL A 203 -11.52 6.51 -5.63
CA VAL A 203 -11.68 6.47 -4.19
C VAL A 203 -13.16 6.61 -3.83
N SER A 204 -13.65 5.73 -2.96
CA SER A 204 -14.97 5.86 -2.33
C SER A 204 -14.83 6.01 -0.83
N THR A 205 -15.63 6.91 -0.25
CA THR A 205 -15.70 7.18 1.19
C THR A 205 -17.04 6.76 1.81
N ASN A 206 -17.93 6.18 1.00
CA ASN A 206 -19.31 5.90 1.35
C ASN A 206 -19.76 4.51 0.87
N ASN A 207 -18.91 3.50 1.10
CA ASN A 207 -19.19 2.10 0.75
C ASN A 207 -19.51 1.86 -0.74
N GLY A 208 -18.82 2.57 -1.64
CA GLY A 208 -18.97 2.41 -3.07
C GLY A 208 -20.21 3.05 -3.69
N VAL A 209 -20.98 3.85 -2.92
CA VAL A 209 -22.12 4.59 -3.47
C VAL A 209 -21.64 5.63 -4.48
N ASN A 210 -20.60 6.40 -4.14
CA ASN A 210 -19.95 7.36 -5.02
C ASN A 210 -18.44 7.09 -5.09
N TRP A 211 -17.85 7.41 -6.24
CA TRP A 211 -16.42 7.26 -6.50
C TRP A 211 -15.86 8.53 -7.13
N THR A 212 -14.71 8.99 -6.64
CA THR A 212 -13.98 10.14 -7.18
C THR A 212 -12.66 9.67 -7.78
N GLN A 213 -12.31 10.16 -8.97
CA GLN A 213 -11.07 9.79 -9.66
C GLN A 213 -9.88 10.60 -9.14
N TYR A 214 -8.76 9.89 -8.93
CA TYR A 214 -7.44 10.41 -8.60
C TYR A 214 -6.36 9.66 -9.39
N LEU A 215 -5.16 10.21 -9.46
CA LEU A 215 -4.04 9.65 -10.24
C LEU A 215 -4.45 9.26 -11.69
N PRO A 216 -5.01 10.18 -12.49
CA PRO A 216 -5.60 9.86 -13.79
C PRO A 216 -4.55 9.36 -14.81
N GLY A 217 -5.01 8.57 -15.78
CA GLY A 217 -4.21 8.17 -16.95
C GLY A 217 -3.15 7.10 -16.68
N LYS A 218 -3.29 6.33 -15.59
CA LYS A 218 -2.37 5.23 -15.22
C LYS A 218 -3.04 3.87 -15.36
N ASN A 219 -2.27 2.87 -15.76
CA ASN A 219 -2.69 1.46 -15.66
C ASN A 219 -2.32 0.94 -14.27
N ILE A 220 -3.30 0.90 -13.37
CA ILE A 220 -3.06 0.41 -12.00
C ILE A 220 -3.13 -1.12 -12.01
N PHE A 221 -2.06 -1.76 -11.56
CA PHE A 221 -1.96 -3.22 -11.46
C PHE A 221 -2.16 -3.70 -10.03
N SER A 222 -1.66 -2.94 -9.05
CA SER A 222 -1.75 -3.30 -7.63
C SER A 222 -1.96 -2.07 -6.76
N LEU A 223 -2.74 -2.26 -5.69
CA LEU A 223 -2.95 -1.32 -4.62
C LEU A 223 -2.69 -2.01 -3.29
N SER A 224 -2.03 -1.31 -2.39
CA SER A 224 -1.93 -1.68 -0.97
C SER A 224 -2.11 -0.44 -0.11
N SER A 225 -2.64 -0.59 1.10
CA SER A 225 -2.91 0.55 1.99
C SER A 225 -2.55 0.22 3.43
N SER A 226 -2.13 1.24 4.18
CA SER A 226 -1.88 1.18 5.62
C SER A 226 -2.20 2.54 6.23
N GLY A 227 -3.19 2.59 7.13
CA GLY A 227 -3.64 3.86 7.69
C GLY A 227 -4.15 4.81 6.59
N SER A 228 -3.59 6.01 6.55
CA SER A 228 -3.90 7.02 5.51
C SER A 228 -3.04 6.88 4.25
N SER A 229 -2.03 6.01 4.26
CA SER A 229 -1.15 5.79 3.12
C SER A 229 -1.70 4.75 2.16
N VAL A 230 -1.56 5.04 0.86
CA VAL A 230 -1.96 4.16 -0.24
C VAL A 230 -0.82 4.11 -1.25
N TYR A 231 -0.50 2.91 -1.72
CA TYR A 231 0.58 2.66 -2.66
C TYR A 231 0.01 2.01 -3.92
N ALA A 232 0.29 2.62 -5.06
CA ALA A 232 -0.18 2.17 -6.36
C ALA A 232 0.99 1.72 -7.23
N GLY A 233 1.02 0.43 -7.54
CA GLY A 233 1.88 -0.14 -8.57
C GLY A 233 1.22 -0.03 -9.94
N CYS A 234 1.94 0.54 -10.91
CA CYS A 234 1.43 0.78 -12.26
C CYS A 234 2.50 0.56 -13.34
N ASP A 235 2.12 0.80 -14.59
CA ASP A 235 2.97 0.75 -15.79
C ASP A 235 4.12 1.77 -15.83
N SER A 236 4.10 2.76 -14.94
CA SER A 236 5.13 3.80 -14.84
C SER A 236 5.76 3.88 -13.44
N GLY A 237 5.56 2.86 -12.61
CA GLY A 237 6.25 2.69 -11.34
C GLY A 237 5.33 2.74 -10.14
N ILE A 238 5.83 3.32 -9.05
CA ILE A 238 5.12 3.38 -7.77
C ILE A 238 4.72 4.82 -7.48
N TYR A 239 3.44 5.00 -7.20
CA TYR A 239 2.88 6.24 -6.69
C TYR A 239 2.43 6.03 -5.25
N VAL A 240 2.69 7.02 -4.42
CA VAL A 240 2.37 6.99 -2.99
C VAL A 240 1.47 8.17 -2.66
N SER A 241 0.36 7.88 -1.99
CA SER A 241 -0.48 8.87 -1.32
C SER A 241 -0.33 8.70 0.18
N ASN A 242 -0.29 9.81 0.92
CA ASN A 242 -0.30 9.83 2.39
C ASN A 242 -1.55 10.53 2.95
N ASP A 243 -2.51 10.85 2.08
CA ASP A 243 -3.71 11.65 2.36
C ASP A 243 -4.99 10.92 1.91
N ASN A 244 -5.05 9.60 2.11
CA ASN A 244 -6.17 8.75 1.72
C ASN A 244 -6.50 8.76 0.22
N GLY A 245 -5.48 8.81 -0.64
CA GLY A 245 -5.61 8.69 -2.09
C GLY A 245 -5.95 9.99 -2.82
N VAL A 246 -5.92 11.14 -2.14
CA VAL A 246 -6.29 12.44 -2.73
C VAL A 246 -5.15 13.04 -3.55
N SER A 247 -3.90 12.91 -3.09
CA SER A 247 -2.70 13.31 -3.83
C SER A 247 -1.65 12.22 -3.85
N TRP A 248 -0.82 12.24 -4.90
CA TRP A 248 0.08 11.14 -5.24
C TRP A 248 1.44 11.66 -5.67
N ILE A 249 2.50 11.06 -5.14
CA ILE A 249 3.90 11.35 -5.49
C ILE A 249 4.53 10.08 -6.05
N GLN A 250 5.23 10.19 -7.19
CA GLN A 250 5.97 9.07 -7.74
C GLN A 250 7.27 8.82 -6.95
N LYS A 251 7.58 7.56 -6.65
CA LYS A 251 8.74 7.15 -5.81
C LYS A 251 9.51 6.03 -6.50
N ASN A 252 10.21 6.35 -7.59
CA ASN A 252 10.89 5.37 -8.44
C ASN A 252 12.41 5.26 -8.21
N GLU A 253 12.96 5.93 -7.18
CA GLU A 253 14.40 5.97 -6.95
C GLU A 253 14.97 4.55 -6.79
N GLY A 254 15.92 4.15 -7.64
CA GLY A 254 16.49 2.79 -7.64
C GLY A 254 15.69 1.72 -8.40
N LEU A 255 14.52 2.04 -8.97
CA LEU A 255 13.74 1.11 -9.80
C LEU A 255 14.05 1.22 -11.31
N GLY A 256 14.77 2.26 -11.73
CA GLY A 256 15.07 2.56 -13.14
C GLY A 256 13.98 3.39 -13.82
N ASN A 257 14.12 3.57 -15.14
CA ASN A 257 13.19 4.39 -15.93
C ASN A 257 11.89 3.62 -16.21
N SER A 258 10.75 4.24 -15.88
CA SER A 258 9.39 3.73 -16.11
C SER A 258 9.20 2.23 -15.82
N PRO A 259 9.47 1.78 -14.57
CA PRO A 259 9.33 0.38 -14.20
C PRO A 259 7.85 -0.02 -14.19
N SER A 260 7.54 -1.26 -14.58
CA SER A 260 6.20 -1.83 -14.43
C SER A 260 6.12 -2.55 -13.09
N ILE A 261 5.14 -2.21 -12.27
CA ILE A 261 4.98 -2.76 -10.91
C ILE A 261 3.66 -3.52 -10.83
N GLY A 262 3.75 -4.85 -10.92
CA GLY A 262 2.60 -5.74 -10.99
C GLY A 262 1.97 -6.06 -9.64
N SER A 263 2.75 -6.01 -8.56
CA SER A 263 2.29 -6.34 -7.21
C SER A 263 2.91 -5.44 -6.14
N THR A 264 2.13 -5.11 -5.11
CA THR A 264 2.55 -4.33 -3.94
C THR A 264 2.04 -4.99 -2.66
N HIS A 265 2.87 -5.10 -1.64
CA HIS A 265 2.47 -5.67 -0.34
C HIS A 265 3.21 -5.01 0.81
N ILE A 266 2.52 -4.76 1.92
CA ILE A 266 3.10 -4.14 3.11
C ILE A 266 3.42 -5.23 4.13
N TYR A 267 4.64 -5.24 4.64
CA TYR A 267 5.06 -6.17 5.68
C TYR A 267 6.22 -5.62 6.50
N ASN A 268 6.13 -5.68 7.83
CA ASN A 268 7.17 -5.25 8.78
C ASN A 268 7.78 -3.87 8.46
N ASN A 269 6.94 -2.85 8.26
CA ASN A 269 7.33 -1.48 7.91
C ASN A 269 8.04 -1.31 6.56
N TYR A 270 8.04 -2.33 5.70
CA TYR A 270 8.48 -2.22 4.31
C TYR A 270 7.29 -2.29 3.37
N LEU A 271 7.38 -1.52 2.29
CA LEU A 271 6.62 -1.77 1.09
C LEU A 271 7.45 -2.68 0.19
N PHE A 272 6.89 -3.82 -0.20
CA PHE A 272 7.44 -4.72 -1.20
C PHE A 272 6.76 -4.45 -2.54
N ALA A 273 7.54 -4.49 -3.62
CA ALA A 273 7.10 -4.28 -4.98
C ALA A 273 7.62 -5.38 -5.91
N GLY A 274 6.72 -6.05 -6.60
CA GLY A 274 7.04 -6.96 -7.70
C GLY A 274 7.22 -6.16 -8.99
N LYS A 275 8.47 -6.04 -9.45
CA LYS A 275 8.83 -5.36 -10.70
C LYS A 275 8.86 -6.37 -11.85
N GLU A 276 8.20 -6.02 -12.95
CA GLU A 276 7.99 -6.88 -14.12
C GLU A 276 8.56 -6.29 -15.43
N SER A 277 9.45 -5.29 -15.36
CA SER A 277 9.98 -4.63 -16.56
C SER A 277 11.32 -5.22 -17.06
N LEU A 278 11.60 -5.00 -18.34
CA LEU A 278 12.86 -5.38 -19.01
C LEU A 278 14.11 -4.79 -18.33
N SER A 279 13.98 -3.64 -17.66
CA SER A 279 15.03 -2.97 -16.90
C SER A 279 15.35 -3.63 -15.54
N GLY A 280 14.79 -4.80 -15.26
CA GLY A 280 15.05 -5.62 -14.08
C GLY A 280 13.78 -6.26 -13.54
N ILE A 281 13.79 -7.58 -13.39
CA ILE A 281 12.67 -8.36 -12.84
C ILE A 281 13.02 -8.74 -11.40
N GLY A 282 12.06 -8.64 -10.48
CA GLY A 282 12.28 -9.11 -9.12
C GLY A 282 11.42 -8.45 -8.06
N ILE A 283 11.77 -8.73 -6.81
CA ILE A 283 11.14 -8.11 -5.65
C ILE A 283 12.06 -7.02 -5.15
N PHE A 284 11.50 -5.84 -4.99
CA PHE A 284 12.15 -4.69 -4.39
C PHE A 284 11.45 -4.36 -3.07
N ARG A 285 12.18 -3.78 -2.12
CA ARG A 285 11.58 -3.25 -0.90
C ARG A 285 12.11 -1.86 -0.59
N ARG A 286 11.30 -1.07 0.13
CA ARG A 286 11.70 0.21 0.70
C ARG A 286 10.99 0.45 2.03
N PRO A 287 11.66 0.98 3.07
CA PRO A 287 11.00 1.36 4.32
C PRO A 287 9.85 2.33 4.06
N ILE A 288 8.70 2.09 4.69
CA ILE A 288 7.51 2.95 4.55
C ILE A 288 7.78 4.36 5.09
N SER A 289 8.62 4.48 6.12
CA SER A 289 9.04 5.78 6.68
C SER A 289 9.79 6.67 5.69
N GLU A 290 10.35 6.11 4.61
CA GLU A 290 10.99 6.87 3.53
C GLU A 290 10.02 7.24 2.39
N LEU A 291 8.82 6.67 2.42
CA LEU A 291 7.75 6.90 1.46
C LEU A 291 6.68 7.85 2.02
N SER A 292 6.62 8.01 3.35
CA SER A 292 5.74 8.94 4.03
C SER A 292 6.28 10.36 3.99
N SER A 293 5.37 11.32 3.89
CA SER A 293 5.66 12.73 4.21
C SER A 293 5.88 12.95 5.70
N LEU A 294 5.61 11.94 6.54
CA LEU A 294 5.88 11.94 7.96
C LEU A 294 7.15 11.14 8.26
N SER A 295 8.12 11.74 8.94
CA SER A 295 9.34 11.07 9.41
C SER A 295 9.42 11.10 10.93
N GLN A 296 9.78 9.97 11.56
CA GLN A 296 10.14 9.97 12.99
C GLN A 296 11.62 10.35 13.11
N ILE A 297 11.88 11.57 13.57
CA ILE A 297 13.24 12.13 13.65
C ILE A 297 13.93 11.86 14.99
N SER A 298 13.17 11.43 16.01
CA SER A 298 13.72 10.97 17.29
C SER A 298 12.83 9.93 17.96
N THR A 299 13.46 8.93 18.60
CA THR A 299 12.81 7.92 19.44
C THR A 299 12.89 8.25 20.94
N GLU A 300 13.59 9.32 21.31
CA GLU A 300 13.59 9.83 22.69
C GLU A 300 12.16 10.16 23.10
N VAL A 301 11.74 9.69 24.27
CA VAL A 301 10.36 9.85 24.75
C VAL A 301 10.17 11.30 25.21
N PRO A 302 9.39 12.13 24.50
CA PRO A 302 9.17 13.51 24.88
C PRO A 302 8.34 13.60 26.17
N LYS A 303 8.54 14.66 26.96
CA LYS A 303 7.76 14.87 28.20
C LYS A 303 6.32 15.32 27.91
N LEU A 304 6.13 16.09 26.84
CA LEU A 304 4.88 16.75 26.49
C LEU A 304 4.55 16.54 25.01
N PHE A 305 3.26 16.65 24.70
CA PHE A 305 2.83 16.89 23.32
C PHE A 305 3.21 18.32 22.94
N THR A 306 3.81 18.50 21.76
CA THR A 306 4.13 19.83 21.22
C THR A 306 3.80 19.89 19.74
N LEU A 307 3.47 21.07 19.25
CA LEU A 307 3.44 21.42 17.83
C LEU A 307 4.43 22.56 17.64
N GLU A 308 5.35 22.44 16.69
CA GLU A 308 6.33 23.49 16.39
C GLU A 308 5.84 24.39 15.24
N GLN A 309 6.44 25.58 15.16
CA GLN A 309 6.21 26.46 14.03
C GLN A 309 6.84 25.84 12.78
N ASN A 310 6.08 25.78 11.68
CA ASN A 310 6.56 25.22 10.43
C ASN A 310 7.80 25.99 9.93
N TYR A 311 8.74 25.29 9.31
CA TYR A 311 9.95 25.89 8.74
C TYR A 311 10.22 25.37 7.33
N PRO A 312 10.47 26.25 6.34
CA PRO A 312 10.44 27.72 6.44
C PRO A 312 9.01 28.27 6.65
N ASN A 313 8.90 29.52 7.14
CA ASN A 313 7.65 30.28 7.17
C ASN A 313 7.96 31.80 7.07
N PRO A 314 7.60 32.49 5.97
CA PRO A 314 6.87 31.98 4.80
C PRO A 314 7.64 30.89 4.01
N PHE A 315 6.95 30.10 3.20
CA PHE A 315 7.53 28.98 2.44
C PHE A 315 7.11 28.94 0.97
N ASN A 316 7.88 28.22 0.14
CA ASN A 316 7.62 28.01 -1.29
C ASN A 316 8.24 26.69 -1.82
N PRO A 317 7.45 25.75 -2.37
CA PRO A 317 6.08 25.42 -1.98
C PRO A 317 6.06 24.39 -0.84
N VAL A 318 7.23 24.00 -0.30
CA VAL A 318 7.36 22.95 0.73
C VAL A 318 7.75 23.54 2.08
N THR A 319 7.17 23.03 3.15
CA THR A 319 7.53 23.32 4.53
C THR A 319 7.47 22.07 5.40
N ASN A 320 8.13 22.12 6.55
CA ASN A 320 8.25 21.03 7.51
C ASN A 320 7.54 21.42 8.81
N ILE A 321 6.75 20.50 9.36
CA ILE A 321 5.98 20.68 10.60
C ILE A 321 6.46 19.66 11.62
N GLU A 322 7.24 20.11 12.60
CA GLU A 322 7.72 19.27 13.69
C GLU A 322 6.69 19.20 14.83
N PHE A 323 6.55 18.03 15.46
CA PHE A 323 5.72 17.82 16.63
C PHE A 323 6.20 16.63 17.46
N SER A 324 5.93 16.66 18.77
CA SER A 324 6.31 15.59 19.69
C SER A 324 5.11 14.83 20.24
N VAL A 325 5.27 13.52 20.39
CA VAL A 325 4.26 12.58 20.93
C VAL A 325 4.85 11.90 22.18
N PRO A 326 4.39 12.22 23.41
CA PRO A 326 4.94 11.69 24.66
C PRO A 326 4.50 10.26 24.98
N LYS A 327 3.36 9.83 24.43
CA LYS A 327 2.74 8.51 24.67
C LYS A 327 2.08 8.05 23.40
N SER A 328 2.03 6.72 23.19
CA SER A 328 1.37 6.19 22.01
C SER A 328 -0.09 6.65 21.93
N ALA A 329 -0.43 7.32 20.84
CA ALA A 329 -1.72 7.97 20.65
C ALA A 329 -2.07 8.05 19.17
N PHE A 330 -3.37 8.08 18.88
CA PHE A 330 -3.84 8.49 17.55
C PHE A 330 -3.63 10.00 17.40
N VAL A 331 -2.89 10.38 16.36
CA VAL A 331 -2.51 11.76 16.05
C VAL A 331 -3.05 12.10 14.68
N ARG A 332 -3.70 13.25 14.60
CA ARG A 332 -4.21 13.81 13.35
C ARG A 332 -3.67 15.21 13.16
N LEU A 333 -2.86 15.41 12.11
CA LEU A 333 -2.34 16.69 11.67
C LEU A 333 -3.02 17.06 10.35
N ALA A 334 -3.79 18.13 10.33
CA ALA A 334 -4.54 18.57 9.16
C ALA A 334 -4.29 20.05 8.86
N VAL A 335 -4.38 20.41 7.58
CA VAL A 335 -4.25 21.76 7.04
C VAL A 335 -5.61 22.31 6.67
N PHE A 336 -5.81 23.59 6.97
CA PHE A 336 -7.04 24.35 6.78
C PHE A 336 -6.75 25.64 6.02
N ASP A 337 -7.68 26.05 5.16
CA ASP A 337 -7.65 27.38 4.54
C ASP A 337 -8.14 28.47 5.50
N VAL A 338 -8.10 29.74 5.07
CA VAL A 338 -8.54 30.90 5.87
C VAL A 338 -10.00 30.87 6.30
N SER A 339 -10.84 30.07 5.63
CA SER A 339 -12.25 29.91 5.99
C SER A 339 -12.48 28.83 7.04
N GLY A 340 -11.43 28.11 7.46
CA GLY A 340 -11.51 26.98 8.37
C GLY A 340 -11.92 25.67 7.70
N ARG A 341 -11.95 25.63 6.36
CA ARG A 341 -12.19 24.38 5.62
C ARG A 341 -10.91 23.56 5.62
N GLU A 342 -11.03 22.29 5.98
CA GLU A 342 -9.94 21.32 5.83
C GLU A 342 -9.64 21.07 4.37
N ILE A 343 -8.36 21.22 4.00
CA ILE A 343 -7.89 21.04 2.63
C ILE A 343 -6.96 19.83 2.50
N GLU A 344 -6.31 19.40 3.58
CA GLU A 344 -5.38 18.28 3.56
C GLU A 344 -5.20 17.65 4.94
N ILE A 345 -4.94 16.35 4.98
CA ILE A 345 -4.56 15.63 6.19
C ILE A 345 -3.14 15.11 5.96
N LEU A 346 -2.18 15.61 6.72
CA LEU A 346 -0.77 15.23 6.63
C LEU A 346 -0.46 13.97 7.45
N VAL A 347 -1.17 13.81 8.56
CA VAL A 347 -1.04 12.66 9.46
C VAL A 347 -2.42 12.29 9.96
N SER A 348 -2.73 10.99 9.96
CA SER A 348 -3.92 10.43 10.60
C SER A 348 -3.64 8.98 10.96
N ASP A 349 -2.84 8.78 12.00
CA ASP A 349 -2.36 7.45 12.39
C ASP A 349 -2.08 7.34 13.90
N LYS A 350 -1.95 6.11 14.40
CA LYS A 350 -1.48 5.82 15.75
C LYS A 350 0.05 5.85 15.80
N LEU A 351 0.59 6.89 16.41
CA LEU A 351 2.04 7.07 16.54
C LEU A 351 2.57 6.51 17.87
N SER A 352 3.81 6.03 17.84
CA SER A 352 4.61 5.70 19.04
C SER A 352 5.16 6.97 19.70
N PRO A 353 5.66 6.90 20.95
CA PRO A 353 6.36 8.02 21.53
C PRO A 353 7.59 8.43 20.69
N GLY A 354 7.80 9.73 20.52
CA GLY A 354 8.91 10.27 19.74
C GLY A 354 8.64 11.67 19.18
N THR A 355 9.61 12.19 18.45
CA THR A 355 9.47 13.45 17.69
C THR A 355 9.35 13.14 16.21
N TYR A 356 8.44 13.84 15.55
CA TYR A 356 8.08 13.63 14.16
C TYR A 356 8.18 14.93 13.38
N ASN A 357 8.44 14.81 12.08
CA ASN A 357 8.43 15.90 11.14
C ASN A 357 7.53 15.53 9.95
N ALA A 358 6.52 16.35 9.69
CA ALA A 358 5.61 16.20 8.56
C ALA A 358 5.91 17.25 7.49
N ASP A 359 6.21 16.80 6.28
CA ASP A 359 6.34 17.64 5.10
C ASP A 359 4.95 18.01 4.55
N TRP A 360 4.77 19.28 4.21
CA TRP A 360 3.64 19.74 3.41
C TRP A 360 4.11 20.37 2.11
N ASP A 361 3.80 19.71 0.99
CA ASP A 361 3.98 20.26 -0.35
C ASP A 361 2.68 20.95 -0.80
N ALA A 362 2.69 22.29 -0.76
CA ALA A 362 1.55 23.10 -1.08
C ALA A 362 1.50 23.53 -2.57
N SER A 363 2.20 22.83 -3.47
CA SER A 363 2.28 23.17 -4.90
C SER A 363 0.91 23.31 -5.58
N LYS A 364 -0.10 22.57 -5.11
CA LYS A 364 -1.48 22.58 -5.63
C LYS A 364 -2.36 23.71 -5.08
N TYR A 365 -1.89 24.53 -4.13
CA TYR A 365 -2.67 25.60 -3.51
C TYR A 365 -2.18 26.99 -3.90
N SER A 366 -3.03 28.00 -3.75
CA SER A 366 -2.70 29.41 -4.03
C SER A 366 -1.89 30.03 -2.89
N SER A 367 -1.06 31.03 -3.17
CA SER A 367 -0.40 31.84 -2.13
C SER A 367 -1.43 32.39 -1.14
N GLY A 368 -1.10 32.41 0.15
CA GLY A 368 -2.02 32.84 1.18
C GLY A 368 -1.67 32.34 2.58
N ILE A 369 -2.59 32.62 3.51
CA ILE A 369 -2.51 32.15 4.89
C ILE A 369 -3.20 30.80 5.00
N TYR A 370 -2.56 29.89 5.70
CA TYR A 370 -3.11 28.58 6.04
C TYR A 370 -2.92 28.32 7.52
N PHE A 371 -3.69 27.38 8.04
CA PHE A 371 -3.58 26.92 9.41
C PHE A 371 -3.35 25.42 9.41
N TYR A 372 -2.55 24.93 10.34
CA TYR A 372 -2.43 23.51 10.59
C TYR A 372 -2.76 23.22 12.04
N THR A 373 -3.56 22.19 12.24
CA THR A 373 -4.03 21.77 13.57
C THR A 373 -3.61 20.34 13.80
N ILE A 374 -2.90 20.11 14.91
CA ILE A 374 -2.67 18.78 15.43
C ILE A 374 -3.73 18.47 16.48
N THR A 375 -4.30 17.27 16.42
CA THR A 375 -5.29 16.78 17.38
C THR A 375 -4.95 15.37 17.83
N SER A 376 -5.11 15.13 19.12
CA SER A 376 -5.12 13.81 19.75
C SER A 376 -6.22 13.79 20.83
N LYS A 377 -6.44 12.65 21.48
CA LYS A 377 -7.51 12.52 22.49
C LYS A 377 -7.45 13.58 23.61
N SER A 378 -6.26 14.06 23.96
CA SER A 378 -6.04 14.99 25.08
C SER A 378 -5.30 16.26 24.69
N PHE A 379 -5.05 16.50 23.40
CA PHE A 379 -4.25 17.63 22.94
C PHE A 379 -4.81 18.17 21.63
N SER A 380 -4.88 19.49 21.52
CA SER A 380 -5.22 20.18 20.28
C SER A 380 -4.47 21.50 20.24
N GLU A 381 -3.71 21.72 19.17
CA GLU A 381 -2.99 22.98 18.95
C GLU A 381 -3.06 23.36 17.47
N THR A 382 -3.21 24.65 17.19
CA THR A 382 -3.27 25.20 15.85
C THR A 382 -2.19 26.26 15.69
N LYS A 383 -1.47 26.24 14.57
CA LYS A 383 -0.54 27.30 14.17
C LYS A 383 -0.82 27.80 12.77
N ARG A 384 -0.33 29.00 12.48
CA ARG A 384 -0.49 29.72 11.22
C ARG A 384 0.76 29.59 10.36
N MET A 385 0.60 29.42 9.05
CA MET A 385 1.68 29.41 8.06
C MET A 385 1.32 30.26 6.83
N ILE A 386 2.34 30.71 6.10
CA ILE A 386 2.19 31.59 4.94
C ILE A 386 2.87 30.95 3.73
N LEU A 387 2.08 30.61 2.71
CA LEU A 387 2.57 30.14 1.41
C LEU A 387 2.79 31.36 0.49
N ILE A 388 3.98 31.46 -0.09
CA ILE A 388 4.31 32.46 -1.11
C ILE A 388 4.79 31.70 -2.35
N LYS A 389 4.15 31.95 -3.49
CA LYS A 389 4.61 31.46 -4.80
C LYS A 389 5.42 32.51 -5.53
#